data_AF-A0A256WBS5-F1
#
_entry.id   AF-A0A256WBS5-F1
#
_cell.length_a   1.000
_cell.length_b   1.000
_cell.length_c   1.000
_cell.angle_alpha   90.00
_cell.angle_beta   90.00
_cell.angle_gamma   90.00
#
_symmetry.space_group_name_H-M   'P 1'
#
loop_
_entity.id
_entity.type
_entity.pdbx_description
1 polymer ?
#
loop_
_entity_poly.entity_id
_entity_poly.type
_entity_poly.pdbx_seq_one_letter_code
_entity_poly.pdbx_strand_id
1 'polypeptide(L)'
;MQYSIELMAQEIPCVSCSETIKIGKESSTLGYGTETYGLTSFASGYQSIAQGDYATAFGYKARAIGIASIAAGYDAIANGKYSVSLGLETITGHMGAVAIGFGAEADNVASIAIGKYIKTIAPNAITFGSGYNSQLLENPLQGTMMIGFNSTAPTFFVSESPDGGNKTGKIGIGNVTNPLAKLHIKSDASENATLFLQPNDWDDNYAELRMGTSENLILAKKDTGLIFKTENNYLFNSPDARFGIGVDNPSAKLEVNGNILQTSGFHATPQIKAPDNDGLMLTDDSGNGIFVEDGGNVVISTDNSNTALNVNGTVNADYFIGDGSLLTDVPGDHLGNHTATQNIKLNNKYLSGDGGNEGIFVNAFGKVGIGT
;
A
#
# COMPACT_ATOMS: atom_id res chain seq x y z
N MET A 1 -58.45 73.62 -9.45
CA MET A 1 -58.23 72.48 -10.37
C MET A 1 -57.41 71.45 -9.64
N GLN A 2 -58.02 70.35 -9.22
CA GLN A 2 -57.31 69.23 -8.60
C GLN A 2 -57.75 67.99 -9.39
N TYR A 3 -56.87 67.51 -10.27
CA TYR A 3 -57.07 66.27 -11.01
C TYR A 3 -56.74 65.12 -10.06
N SER A 4 -57.76 64.45 -9.58
CA SER A 4 -57.65 63.12 -8.97
C SER A 4 -57.41 62.11 -10.09
N ILE A 5 -56.19 61.57 -10.17
CA ILE A 5 -55.90 60.38 -10.97
C ILE A 5 -56.37 59.18 -10.15
N GLU A 6 -57.57 58.68 -10.45
CA GLU A 6 -57.96 57.33 -10.05
C GLU A 6 -57.17 56.35 -10.92
N LEU A 7 -56.15 55.72 -10.32
CA LEU A 7 -55.48 54.60 -10.93
C LEU A 7 -56.43 53.39 -10.83
N MET A 8 -57.22 53.17 -11.87
CA MET A 8 -57.92 51.90 -12.07
C MET A 8 -56.87 50.81 -12.25
N ALA A 9 -56.66 49.99 -11.21
CA ALA A 9 -55.93 48.74 -11.35
C ALA A 9 -56.76 47.81 -12.24
N GLN A 10 -56.49 47.83 -13.54
CA GLN A 10 -57.05 46.85 -14.46
C GLN A 10 -56.44 45.49 -14.09
N GLU A 11 -57.25 44.58 -13.57
CA GLU A 11 -56.88 43.17 -13.47
C GLU A 11 -56.58 42.69 -14.90
N ILE A 12 -55.30 42.57 -15.24
CA ILE A 12 -54.90 41.93 -16.49
C ILE A 12 -55.21 40.45 -16.29
N PRO A 13 -56.21 39.87 -16.99
CA PRO A 13 -56.52 38.46 -16.85
C PRO A 13 -55.27 37.66 -17.23
N CYS A 14 -54.86 36.75 -16.35
CA CYS A 14 -53.70 35.91 -16.60
C CYS A 14 -53.92 35.07 -17.85
N VAL A 15 -53.08 35.30 -18.88
CA VAL A 15 -53.21 34.72 -20.23
C VAL A 15 -53.05 33.19 -20.23
N SER A 16 -52.52 32.62 -19.15
CA SER A 16 -52.28 31.17 -19.02
C SER A 16 -52.71 30.61 -17.66
N CYS A 17 -53.70 31.19 -16.99
CA CYS A 17 -54.23 30.66 -15.72
C CYS A 17 -55.62 30.08 -15.95
N SER A 18 -55.68 28.78 -16.27
CA SER A 18 -56.94 28.05 -16.39
C SER A 18 -57.03 27.05 -15.25
N GLU A 19 -58.21 26.94 -14.62
CA GLU A 19 -58.44 26.02 -13.48
C GLU A 19 -57.50 26.24 -12.29
N THR A 20 -57.05 27.47 -12.06
CA THR A 20 -56.13 27.77 -10.96
C THR A 20 -56.86 28.00 -9.64
N ILE A 21 -56.23 27.59 -8.53
CA ILE A 21 -56.67 27.89 -7.16
C ILE A 21 -55.62 28.77 -6.49
N LYS A 22 -56.05 29.90 -5.92
CA LYS A 22 -55.17 30.84 -5.22
C LYS A 22 -55.79 31.25 -3.88
N ILE A 23 -55.34 30.63 -2.80
CA ILE A 23 -55.85 30.87 -1.43
C ILE A 23 -54.82 31.63 -0.59
N GLY A 24 -53.53 31.38 -0.78
CA GLY A 24 -52.46 32.01 0.00
C GLY A 24 -52.41 33.53 -0.19
N LYS A 25 -52.32 34.30 0.91
CA LYS A 25 -52.10 35.76 0.82
C LYS A 25 -50.76 36.05 0.12
N GLU A 26 -50.71 37.06 -0.73
CA GLU A 26 -49.48 37.48 -1.46
C GLU A 26 -48.85 36.36 -2.34
N SER A 27 -49.59 35.30 -2.63
CA SER A 27 -49.15 34.21 -3.50
C SER A 27 -49.23 34.58 -4.99
N SER A 28 -48.62 33.77 -5.85
CA SER A 28 -48.72 33.88 -7.31
C SER A 28 -48.89 32.50 -7.96
N THR A 29 -49.88 32.39 -8.84
CA THR A 29 -50.26 31.14 -9.50
C THR A 29 -50.29 31.35 -11.01
N LEU A 30 -49.59 30.51 -11.77
CA LEU A 30 -49.52 30.57 -13.24
C LEU A 30 -49.70 29.17 -13.83
N GLY A 31 -50.30 29.03 -15.01
CA GLY A 31 -50.46 27.73 -15.68
C GLY A 31 -51.83 27.07 -15.54
N TYR A 32 -51.92 25.81 -15.95
CA TYR A 32 -53.18 25.04 -15.98
C TYR A 32 -53.32 24.17 -14.73
N GLY A 33 -54.44 24.25 -14.02
CA GLY A 33 -54.73 23.42 -12.85
C GLY A 33 -53.79 23.66 -11.67
N THR A 34 -53.12 24.81 -11.60
CA THR A 34 -52.12 25.09 -10.57
C THR A 34 -52.74 25.67 -9.30
N GLU A 35 -52.21 25.29 -8.14
CA GLU A 35 -52.82 25.59 -6.83
C GLU A 35 -51.79 26.20 -5.86
N THR A 36 -52.14 27.31 -5.20
CA THR A 36 -51.34 27.93 -4.15
C THR A 36 -52.15 28.12 -2.87
N TYR A 37 -51.70 27.50 -1.77
CA TYR A 37 -52.37 27.58 -0.46
C TYR A 37 -51.58 28.39 0.57
N GLY A 38 -50.24 28.36 0.49
CA GLY A 38 -49.38 29.00 1.49
C GLY A 38 -49.22 30.51 1.31
N LEU A 39 -48.96 31.22 2.42
CA LEU A 39 -48.59 32.63 2.43
C LEU A 39 -47.37 32.88 1.53
N THR A 40 -47.42 33.86 0.64
CA THR A 40 -46.32 34.24 -0.28
C THR A 40 -45.78 33.07 -1.12
N SER A 41 -46.59 32.05 -1.37
CA SER A 41 -46.21 30.88 -2.17
C SER A 41 -46.28 31.15 -3.67
N PHE A 42 -45.56 30.36 -4.46
CA PHE A 42 -45.56 30.44 -5.92
C PHE A 42 -45.78 29.06 -6.55
N ALA A 43 -46.75 28.94 -7.47
CA ALA A 43 -46.92 27.75 -8.30
C ALA A 43 -46.98 28.13 -9.79
N SER A 44 -46.24 27.40 -10.62
CA SER A 44 -46.31 27.54 -12.08
C SER A 44 -46.18 26.20 -12.81
N GLY A 45 -46.83 26.06 -13.97
CA GLY A 45 -46.74 24.86 -14.83
C GLY A 45 -48.09 24.18 -15.08
N TYR A 46 -48.15 22.87 -14.90
CA TYR A 46 -49.36 22.06 -15.11
C TYR A 46 -49.63 21.23 -13.86
N GLN A 47 -50.78 21.42 -13.22
CA GLN A 47 -51.16 20.70 -11.99
C GLN A 47 -50.13 20.81 -10.85
N SER A 48 -49.37 21.91 -10.79
CA SER A 48 -48.41 22.15 -9.71
C SER A 48 -49.09 22.74 -8.47
N ILE A 49 -48.63 22.34 -7.29
CA ILE A 49 -49.24 22.68 -5.99
C ILE A 49 -48.17 23.25 -5.06
N ALA A 50 -48.33 24.50 -4.63
CA ALA A 50 -47.53 25.08 -3.55
C ALA A 50 -48.41 25.23 -2.29
N GLN A 51 -48.29 24.27 -1.37
CA GLN A 51 -49.14 24.20 -0.18
C GLN A 51 -48.51 24.88 1.05
N GLY A 52 -47.18 24.79 1.20
CA GLY A 52 -46.49 25.40 2.35
C GLY A 52 -46.36 26.92 2.24
N ASP A 53 -46.33 27.60 3.39
CA ASP A 53 -45.96 29.03 3.42
C ASP A 53 -44.56 29.22 2.84
N TYR A 54 -44.37 30.24 2.01
CA TYR A 54 -43.14 30.53 1.28
C TYR A 54 -42.70 29.43 0.28
N ALA A 55 -43.56 28.45 -0.01
CA ALA A 55 -43.21 27.34 -0.89
C ALA A 55 -43.22 27.72 -2.37
N THR A 56 -42.36 27.07 -3.16
CA THR A 56 -42.23 27.28 -4.61
C THR A 56 -42.40 25.95 -5.34
N ALA A 57 -43.44 25.83 -6.17
CA ALA A 57 -43.71 24.68 -7.03
C ALA A 57 -43.61 25.08 -8.52
N PHE A 58 -42.79 24.39 -9.31
CA PHE A 58 -42.60 24.73 -10.73
C PHE A 58 -42.52 23.47 -11.59
N GLY A 59 -43.40 23.30 -12.57
CA GLY A 59 -43.35 22.20 -13.54
C GLY A 59 -44.64 21.39 -13.66
N TYR A 60 -44.53 20.15 -14.12
CA TYR A 60 -45.66 19.23 -14.29
C TYR A 60 -45.86 18.45 -13.00
N LYS A 61 -47.01 18.64 -12.33
CA LYS A 61 -47.38 17.97 -11.08
C LYS A 61 -46.35 18.14 -9.93
N ALA A 62 -45.56 19.21 -9.97
CA ALA A 62 -44.64 19.55 -8.88
C ALA A 62 -45.42 19.94 -7.62
N ARG A 63 -45.02 19.42 -6.44
CA ARG A 63 -45.73 19.61 -5.16
C ARG A 63 -44.78 20.09 -4.07
N ALA A 64 -44.83 21.38 -3.74
CA ALA A 64 -44.08 21.98 -2.65
C ALA A 64 -44.98 22.09 -1.40
N ILE A 65 -44.92 21.08 -0.54
CA ILE A 65 -45.84 20.90 0.59
C ILE A 65 -45.30 21.50 1.88
N GLY A 66 -44.01 21.36 2.14
CA GLY A 66 -43.39 21.90 3.35
C GLY A 66 -43.25 23.43 3.34
N ILE A 67 -43.19 24.04 4.52
CA ILE A 67 -42.92 25.48 4.68
C ILE A 67 -41.52 25.79 4.10
N ALA A 68 -41.44 26.84 3.28
CA ALA A 68 -40.24 27.27 2.56
C ALA A 68 -39.58 26.13 1.77
N SER A 69 -40.39 25.21 1.23
CA SER A 69 -39.92 24.12 0.37
C SER A 69 -39.88 24.54 -1.10
N ILE A 70 -39.03 23.86 -1.87
CA ILE A 70 -38.93 24.05 -3.32
C ILE A 70 -39.15 22.70 -3.99
N ALA A 71 -40.12 22.62 -4.90
CA ALA A 71 -40.32 21.48 -5.78
C ALA A 71 -40.30 21.97 -7.24
N ALA A 72 -39.32 21.54 -8.04
CA ALA A 72 -39.24 21.93 -9.44
C ALA A 72 -38.94 20.75 -10.36
N GLY A 73 -39.78 20.54 -11.37
CA GLY A 73 -39.63 19.48 -12.37
C GLY A 73 -40.92 18.68 -12.60
N TYR A 74 -40.79 17.44 -13.06
CA TYR A 74 -41.91 16.56 -13.35
C TYR A 74 -42.13 15.63 -12.16
N ASP A 75 -43.32 15.64 -11.55
CA ASP A 75 -43.66 14.87 -10.35
C ASP A 75 -42.64 15.05 -9.19
N ALA A 76 -42.01 16.23 -9.10
CA ALA A 76 -41.12 16.57 -7.98
C ALA A 76 -41.93 16.88 -6.72
N ILE A 77 -41.63 16.24 -5.60
CA ILE A 77 -42.38 16.38 -4.33
C ILE A 77 -41.43 16.82 -3.21
N ALA A 78 -41.77 17.91 -2.53
CA ALA A 78 -41.05 18.44 -1.38
C ALA A 78 -41.96 18.51 -0.14
N ASN A 79 -41.98 17.43 0.65
CA ASN A 79 -42.83 17.31 1.85
C ASN A 79 -42.23 18.00 3.08
N GLY A 80 -40.90 18.08 3.14
CA GLY A 80 -40.17 18.59 4.28
C GLY A 80 -40.18 20.11 4.41
N LYS A 81 -40.14 20.61 5.65
CA LYS A 81 -39.84 22.03 5.89
C LYS A 81 -38.43 22.36 5.40
N TYR A 82 -38.24 23.45 4.67
CA TYR A 82 -36.95 23.85 4.09
C TYR A 82 -36.35 22.83 3.10
N SER A 83 -37.14 21.88 2.59
CA SER A 83 -36.63 20.84 1.69
C SER A 83 -36.61 21.28 0.23
N VAL A 84 -35.71 20.70 -0.57
CA VAL A 84 -35.53 21.03 -1.98
C VAL A 84 -35.61 19.75 -2.82
N SER A 85 -36.55 19.69 -3.76
CA SER A 85 -36.78 18.57 -4.68
C SER A 85 -36.71 19.07 -6.12
N LEU A 86 -35.67 18.71 -6.87
CA LEU A 86 -35.41 19.24 -8.21
C LEU A 86 -35.18 18.13 -9.23
N GLY A 87 -36.08 17.96 -10.20
CA GLY A 87 -35.91 17.04 -11.32
C GLY A 87 -37.14 16.18 -11.61
N LEU A 88 -36.91 14.96 -12.11
CA LEU A 88 -37.96 14.03 -12.49
C LEU A 88 -38.18 13.04 -11.33
N GLU A 89 -39.41 12.95 -10.83
CA GLU A 89 -39.81 12.00 -9.79
C GLU A 89 -38.93 12.09 -8.52
N THR A 90 -38.48 13.29 -8.17
CA THR A 90 -37.68 13.51 -6.96
C THR A 90 -38.56 13.65 -5.73
N ILE A 91 -38.13 13.12 -4.59
CA ILE A 91 -38.90 13.17 -3.35
C ILE A 91 -38.01 13.60 -2.19
N THR A 92 -38.45 14.60 -1.42
CA THR A 92 -37.88 14.94 -0.12
C THR A 92 -38.92 14.81 0.98
N GLY A 93 -38.68 13.91 1.93
CA GLY A 93 -39.67 13.56 2.98
C GLY A 93 -39.62 14.46 4.21
N HIS A 94 -38.46 15.04 4.51
CA HIS A 94 -38.15 15.55 5.84
C HIS A 94 -37.47 16.92 5.86
N MET A 95 -37.37 17.51 7.05
CA MET A 95 -36.82 18.85 7.25
C MET A 95 -35.40 18.99 6.69
N GLY A 96 -35.17 20.01 5.86
CA GLY A 96 -33.86 20.32 5.28
C GLY A 96 -33.32 19.28 4.30
N ALA A 97 -34.13 18.30 3.88
CA ALA A 97 -33.70 17.28 2.92
C ALA A 97 -33.57 17.86 1.50
N VAL A 98 -32.62 17.34 0.72
CA VAL A 98 -32.34 17.78 -0.65
C VAL A 98 -32.29 16.60 -1.59
N ALA A 99 -33.16 16.56 -2.61
CA ALA A 99 -33.15 15.58 -3.68
C ALA A 99 -33.02 16.27 -5.04
N ILE A 100 -32.03 15.88 -5.84
CA ILE A 100 -31.79 16.45 -7.17
C ILE A 100 -31.51 15.33 -8.18
N GLY A 101 -32.25 15.29 -9.28
CA GLY A 101 -32.00 14.40 -10.41
C GLY A 101 -33.23 13.59 -10.86
N PHE A 102 -33.06 12.29 -11.12
CA PHE A 102 -34.16 11.42 -11.62
C PHE A 102 -34.41 10.26 -10.67
N GLY A 103 -35.60 10.21 -10.05
CA GLY A 103 -35.92 9.20 -9.05
C GLY A 103 -34.99 9.27 -7.83
N ALA A 104 -34.53 10.48 -7.49
CA ALA A 104 -33.71 10.71 -6.30
C ALA A 104 -34.61 10.95 -5.09
N GLU A 105 -34.32 10.27 -3.98
CA GLU A 105 -35.13 10.35 -2.77
C GLU A 105 -34.25 10.67 -1.54
N ALA A 106 -34.57 11.76 -0.85
CA ALA A 106 -33.97 12.12 0.44
C ALA A 106 -35.02 11.93 1.54
N ASP A 107 -34.94 10.78 2.21
CA ASP A 107 -35.99 10.20 3.07
C ASP A 107 -35.68 10.39 4.57
N ASN A 108 -34.88 11.41 4.92
CA ASN A 108 -34.61 11.75 6.32
C ASN A 108 -34.21 13.21 6.54
N VAL A 109 -34.16 13.63 7.80
CA VAL A 109 -33.78 14.99 8.21
C VAL A 109 -32.37 15.31 7.75
N ALA A 110 -32.21 16.46 7.08
CA ALA A 110 -30.95 16.95 6.53
C ALA A 110 -30.21 15.91 5.65
N SER A 111 -30.94 14.98 5.03
CA SER A 111 -30.38 14.02 4.09
C SER A 111 -30.26 14.63 2.69
N ILE A 112 -29.23 14.22 1.95
CA ILE A 112 -28.97 14.72 0.60
C ILE A 112 -28.86 13.55 -0.37
N ALA A 113 -29.59 13.61 -1.47
CA ALA A 113 -29.56 12.64 -2.57
C ALA A 113 -29.41 13.40 -3.90
N ILE A 114 -28.24 13.33 -4.54
CA ILE A 114 -27.99 14.00 -5.83
C ILE A 114 -27.56 12.98 -6.89
N GLY A 115 -28.43 12.70 -7.86
CA GLY A 115 -28.19 11.62 -8.82
C GLY A 115 -29.43 11.00 -9.46
N LYS A 116 -29.26 9.79 -9.98
CA LYS A 116 -30.32 9.00 -10.62
C LYS A 116 -30.56 7.70 -9.86
N TYR A 117 -31.80 7.40 -9.47
CA TYR A 117 -32.16 6.19 -8.74
C TYR A 117 -31.27 5.98 -7.51
N ILE A 118 -31.33 6.94 -6.59
CA ILE A 118 -30.57 6.93 -5.35
C ILE A 118 -31.52 7.26 -4.19
N LYS A 119 -31.26 6.69 -3.02
CA LYS A 119 -32.07 6.96 -1.83
C LYS A 119 -31.20 7.15 -0.59
N THR A 120 -31.31 8.31 0.03
CA THR A 120 -30.63 8.61 1.30
C THR A 120 -31.63 8.45 2.44
N ILE A 121 -31.48 7.36 3.20
CA ILE A 121 -32.47 6.89 4.20
C ILE A 121 -32.17 7.44 5.59
N ALA A 122 -30.90 7.71 5.89
CA ALA A 122 -30.46 8.10 7.22
C ALA A 122 -30.32 9.63 7.40
N PRO A 123 -30.49 10.14 8.64
CA PRO A 123 -30.32 11.56 8.94
C PRO A 123 -28.88 12.02 8.71
N ASN A 124 -28.72 13.26 8.25
CA ASN A 124 -27.41 13.87 7.97
C ASN A 124 -26.52 13.07 6.99
N ALA A 125 -27.09 12.11 6.26
CA ALA A 125 -26.36 11.32 5.29
C ALA A 125 -26.39 11.97 3.90
N ILE A 126 -25.43 11.61 3.06
CA ILE A 126 -25.28 12.15 1.72
C ILE A 126 -25.06 11.01 0.73
N THR A 127 -25.73 11.05 -0.42
CA THR A 127 -25.56 10.08 -1.51
C THR A 127 -25.41 10.81 -2.84
N PHE A 128 -24.40 10.42 -3.61
CA PHE A 128 -24.20 10.89 -4.97
C PHE A 128 -24.09 9.74 -5.97
N GLY A 129 -24.55 10.02 -7.19
CA GLY A 129 -24.23 9.22 -8.37
C GLY A 129 -25.43 8.55 -9.02
N SER A 130 -25.35 7.25 -9.31
CA SER A 130 -26.45 6.54 -9.97
C SER A 130 -26.59 5.08 -9.56
N GLY A 131 -27.84 4.68 -9.33
CA GLY A 131 -28.24 3.28 -9.19
C GLY A 131 -28.06 2.48 -10.48
N TYR A 132 -28.22 1.16 -10.40
CA TYR A 132 -28.08 0.22 -11.51
C TYR A 132 -29.45 -0.27 -12.00
N ASN A 133 -29.76 -0.16 -13.30
CA ASN A 133 -30.97 -0.72 -13.89
C ASN A 133 -32.29 -0.41 -13.12
N SER A 134 -32.45 0.84 -12.67
CA SER A 134 -33.58 1.30 -11.83
C SER A 134 -33.63 0.73 -10.40
N GLN A 135 -32.61 0.00 -9.98
CA GLN A 135 -32.35 -0.32 -8.57
C GLN A 135 -31.62 0.85 -7.91
N LEU A 136 -31.94 1.09 -6.63
CA LEU A 136 -31.41 2.22 -5.88
C LEU A 136 -29.98 1.97 -5.40
N LEU A 137 -29.16 3.01 -5.44
CA LEU A 137 -28.02 3.13 -4.52
C LEU A 137 -28.54 3.74 -3.22
N GLU A 138 -28.50 2.95 -2.14
CA GLU A 138 -29.08 3.34 -0.86
C GLU A 138 -27.99 3.69 0.17
N ASN A 139 -28.18 4.81 0.87
CA ASN A 139 -27.37 5.15 2.05
C ASN A 139 -28.22 5.07 3.34
N PRO A 140 -28.14 3.94 4.07
CA PRO A 140 -28.86 3.75 5.33
C PRO A 140 -28.07 4.19 6.57
N LEU A 141 -26.90 4.83 6.42
CA LEU A 141 -26.00 5.11 7.54
C LEU A 141 -25.97 6.60 7.89
N GLN A 142 -26.30 6.93 9.13
CA GLN A 142 -26.33 8.31 9.63
C GLN A 142 -24.96 8.98 9.53
N GLY A 143 -24.94 10.26 9.14
CA GLY A 143 -23.72 11.06 9.14
C GLY A 143 -22.63 10.58 8.18
N THR A 144 -23.00 9.78 7.17
CA THR A 144 -22.06 9.22 6.19
C THR A 144 -22.24 9.82 4.80
N MET A 145 -21.23 9.65 3.95
CA MET A 145 -21.32 9.97 2.52
C MET A 145 -21.06 8.73 1.66
N MET A 146 -21.91 8.49 0.68
CA MET A 146 -21.77 7.44 -0.32
C MET A 146 -21.70 8.02 -1.74
N ILE A 147 -20.79 7.51 -2.55
CA ILE A 147 -20.73 7.77 -3.99
C ILE A 147 -20.65 6.44 -4.73
N GLY A 148 -21.52 6.23 -5.70
CA GLY A 148 -21.48 5.08 -6.61
C GLY A 148 -22.17 5.42 -7.92
N PHE A 149 -21.70 4.84 -9.02
CA PHE A 149 -22.27 5.06 -10.34
C PHE A 149 -22.60 3.73 -10.99
N ASN A 150 -23.79 3.64 -11.57
CA ASN A 150 -24.33 2.43 -12.18
C ASN A 150 -24.18 1.21 -11.26
N SER A 151 -24.46 1.38 -9.97
CA SER A 151 -24.24 0.39 -8.92
C SER A 151 -25.27 0.52 -7.80
N THR A 152 -25.61 -0.58 -7.13
CA THR A 152 -26.40 -0.57 -5.89
C THR A 152 -25.53 -0.48 -4.63
N ALA A 153 -24.20 -0.51 -4.80
CA ALA A 153 -23.22 -0.43 -3.74
C ALA A 153 -22.30 0.78 -3.95
N PRO A 154 -21.80 1.42 -2.87
CA PRO A 154 -20.92 2.58 -3.00
C PRO A 154 -19.53 2.16 -3.47
N THR A 155 -18.97 2.92 -4.42
CA THR A 155 -17.55 2.85 -4.76
C THR A 155 -16.72 3.60 -3.73
N PHE A 156 -17.18 4.76 -3.26
CA PHE A 156 -16.51 5.60 -2.26
C PHE A 156 -17.43 5.86 -1.08
N PHE A 157 -16.91 5.67 0.13
CA PHE A 157 -17.65 5.83 1.37
C PHE A 157 -16.84 6.65 2.38
N VAL A 158 -17.49 7.57 3.07
CA VAL A 158 -16.93 8.30 4.22
C VAL A 158 -17.82 8.06 5.44
N SER A 159 -17.22 7.52 6.49
CA SER A 159 -17.89 7.34 7.80
C SER A 159 -17.87 8.62 8.63
N GLU A 160 -18.79 8.69 9.58
CA GLU A 160 -18.71 9.67 10.67
C GLU A 160 -17.46 9.46 11.54
N SER A 161 -17.12 10.48 12.34
CA SER A 161 -16.09 10.35 13.38
C SER A 161 -16.57 9.38 14.47
N PRO A 162 -15.76 8.37 14.88
CA PRO A 162 -16.19 7.38 15.86
C PRO A 162 -16.46 7.95 17.26
N ASP A 163 -15.88 9.10 17.62
CA ASP A 163 -15.99 9.70 18.97
C ASP A 163 -16.41 11.18 18.93
N GLY A 164 -17.01 11.65 17.84
CA GLY A 164 -17.36 13.06 17.68
C GLY A 164 -16.15 13.99 17.50
N GLY A 165 -16.34 15.30 17.69
CA GLY A 165 -15.58 16.42 17.10
C GLY A 165 -14.06 16.51 17.24
N ASN A 166 -13.38 15.56 17.89
CA ASN A 166 -11.91 15.52 18.01
C ASN A 166 -11.25 14.43 17.14
N LYS A 167 -12.04 13.57 16.49
CA LYS A 167 -11.54 12.57 15.54
C LYS A 167 -12.14 12.80 14.16
N THR A 168 -11.51 12.21 13.15
CA THR A 168 -12.03 12.18 11.78
C THR A 168 -12.58 10.80 11.47
N GLY A 169 -13.50 10.73 10.50
CA GLY A 169 -13.99 9.46 9.97
C GLY A 169 -12.93 8.65 9.23
N LYS A 170 -13.38 7.61 8.55
CA LYS A 170 -12.58 6.71 7.72
C LYS A 170 -13.15 6.64 6.30
N ILE A 171 -12.29 6.36 5.34
CA ILE A 171 -12.63 6.21 3.92
C ILE A 171 -12.63 4.74 3.54
N GLY A 172 -13.71 4.31 2.88
CA GLY A 172 -13.83 3.01 2.23
C GLY A 172 -13.87 3.14 0.71
N ILE A 173 -13.15 2.27 -0.01
CA ILE A 173 -13.19 2.15 -1.46
C ILE A 173 -13.53 0.71 -1.84
N GLY A 174 -14.52 0.52 -2.72
CA GLY A 174 -14.97 -0.78 -3.21
C GLY A 174 -15.93 -1.49 -2.25
N ASN A 175 -17.12 -0.91 -2.07
CA ASN A 175 -18.19 -1.45 -1.23
C ASN A 175 -17.77 -1.71 0.24
N VAL A 176 -17.17 -0.70 0.86
CA VAL A 176 -16.74 -0.72 2.27
C VAL A 176 -17.50 0.33 3.06
N THR A 177 -18.58 -0.07 3.72
CA THR A 177 -19.42 0.81 4.56
C THR A 177 -19.05 0.78 6.06
N ASN A 178 -18.09 -0.06 6.45
CA ASN A 178 -17.47 -0.06 7.78
C ASN A 178 -15.94 -0.22 7.66
N PRO A 179 -15.20 0.85 7.33
CA PRO A 179 -13.75 0.76 7.12
C PRO A 179 -12.98 0.37 8.40
N LEU A 180 -12.02 -0.55 8.28
CA LEU A 180 -11.20 -1.00 9.41
C LEU A 180 -10.02 -0.05 9.68
N ALA A 181 -9.47 0.57 8.62
CA ALA A 181 -8.39 1.56 8.67
C ALA A 181 -8.84 2.93 8.16
N LYS A 182 -7.98 3.95 8.29
CA LYS A 182 -8.27 5.31 7.78
C LYS A 182 -8.58 5.33 6.28
N LEU A 183 -7.89 4.50 5.52
CA LEU A 183 -8.20 4.15 4.14
C LEU A 183 -8.31 2.62 4.06
N HIS A 184 -9.46 2.11 3.65
CA HIS A 184 -9.70 0.69 3.42
C HIS A 184 -10.12 0.49 1.96
N ILE A 185 -9.26 -0.16 1.17
CA ILE A 185 -9.55 -0.55 -0.22
C ILE A 185 -9.87 -2.03 -0.22
N LYS A 186 -11.05 -2.39 -0.75
CA LYS A 186 -11.51 -3.77 -0.89
C LYS A 186 -11.92 -3.98 -2.34
N SER A 187 -11.59 -5.14 -2.90
CA SER A 187 -12.07 -5.53 -4.22
C SER A 187 -13.38 -6.30 -4.13
N ASP A 188 -14.15 -6.27 -5.23
CA ASP A 188 -15.26 -7.18 -5.42
C ASP A 188 -14.76 -8.58 -5.82
N ALA A 189 -15.69 -9.53 -5.92
CA ALA A 189 -15.35 -10.90 -6.29
C ALA A 189 -14.68 -10.94 -7.68
N SER A 190 -13.56 -11.65 -7.79
CA SER A 190 -12.75 -11.76 -9.02
C SER A 190 -12.00 -10.48 -9.43
N GLU A 191 -11.83 -9.54 -8.52
CA GLU A 191 -11.02 -8.34 -8.70
C GLU A 191 -9.88 -8.26 -7.68
N ASN A 192 -8.81 -7.52 -8.01
CA ASN A 192 -7.70 -7.27 -7.10
C ASN A 192 -7.88 -5.92 -6.39
N ALA A 193 -7.65 -5.88 -5.08
CA ALA A 193 -7.62 -4.64 -4.32
C ALA A 193 -6.24 -3.97 -4.50
N THR A 194 -6.13 -3.07 -5.48
CA THR A 194 -4.85 -2.45 -5.83
C THR A 194 -4.80 -0.97 -5.47
N LEU A 195 -3.62 -0.49 -5.06
CA LEU A 195 -3.26 0.93 -5.05
C LEU A 195 -2.19 1.16 -6.11
N PHE A 196 -2.54 1.90 -7.16
CA PHE A 196 -1.60 2.26 -8.23
C PHE A 196 -1.20 3.73 -8.10
N LEU A 197 0.08 3.97 -7.81
CA LEU A 197 0.66 5.31 -7.69
C LEU A 197 1.52 5.57 -8.92
N GLN A 198 1.19 6.62 -9.66
CA GLN A 198 1.86 6.96 -10.92
C GLN A 198 2.04 8.48 -11.02
N PRO A 199 3.26 8.98 -11.31
CA PRO A 199 3.45 10.37 -11.66
C PRO A 199 2.93 10.65 -13.09
N ASN A 200 2.67 11.93 -13.40
CA ASN A 200 2.20 12.32 -14.74
C ASN A 200 3.18 11.94 -15.86
N ASP A 201 4.48 12.01 -15.59
CA ASP A 201 5.59 11.57 -16.45
C ASP A 201 6.72 11.01 -15.56
N TRP A 202 7.82 10.54 -16.15
CA TRP A 202 8.94 9.92 -15.40
C TRP A 202 10.26 10.69 -15.53
N ASP A 203 10.24 11.86 -16.16
CA ASP A 203 11.43 12.65 -16.50
C ASP A 203 11.86 13.52 -15.30
N ASP A 204 12.22 12.84 -14.19
CA ASP A 204 12.55 13.32 -12.82
C ASP A 204 11.46 13.11 -11.75
N ASN A 205 10.30 12.59 -12.15
CA ASN A 205 9.21 12.30 -11.24
C ASN A 205 9.23 10.86 -10.70
N TYR A 206 8.46 10.62 -9.63
CA TYR A 206 8.41 9.34 -8.93
C TYR A 206 7.04 9.11 -8.29
N ALA A 207 6.75 7.86 -7.95
CA ALA A 207 5.63 7.49 -7.09
C ALA A 207 6.15 7.08 -5.71
N GLU A 208 5.46 7.45 -4.64
CA GLU A 208 5.91 7.11 -3.29
C GLU A 208 4.78 6.83 -2.30
N LEU A 209 5.09 5.97 -1.34
CA LEU A 209 4.31 5.76 -0.13
C LEU A 209 5.16 6.15 1.08
N ARG A 210 4.74 7.17 1.84
CA ARG A 210 5.41 7.61 3.08
C ARG A 210 4.69 7.08 4.31
N MET A 211 5.45 6.77 5.37
CA MET A 211 4.94 6.17 6.60
C MET A 211 5.53 6.84 7.84
N GLY A 212 4.69 7.54 8.63
CA GLY A 212 5.08 8.14 9.91
C GLY A 212 5.87 9.45 9.80
N THR A 213 6.98 9.47 9.07
CA THR A 213 7.83 10.66 8.86
C THR A 213 8.09 10.91 7.38
N SER A 214 8.74 12.04 7.05
CA SER A 214 9.14 12.31 5.66
C SER A 214 10.19 11.31 5.16
N GLU A 215 11.07 10.80 6.02
CA GLU A 215 12.22 10.00 5.58
C GLU A 215 11.95 8.50 5.48
N ASN A 216 10.85 8.03 6.05
CA ASN A 216 10.42 6.62 6.00
C ASN A 216 9.47 6.40 4.82
N LEU A 217 9.98 5.86 3.70
CA LEU A 217 9.22 5.76 2.46
C LEU A 217 9.64 4.60 1.54
N ILE A 218 8.71 4.22 0.67
CA ILE A 218 8.95 3.34 -0.49
C ILE A 218 8.75 4.19 -1.74
N LEU A 219 9.77 4.25 -2.58
CA LEU A 219 9.83 5.08 -3.78
C LEU A 219 9.94 4.21 -5.03
N ALA A 220 9.20 4.53 -6.08
CA ALA A 220 9.33 3.93 -7.39
C ALA A 220 9.84 4.96 -8.41
N LYS A 221 10.94 4.63 -9.08
CA LYS A 221 11.50 5.38 -10.22
C LYS A 221 11.64 4.46 -11.42
N LYS A 222 11.30 4.94 -12.61
CA LYS A 222 11.29 4.14 -13.84
C LYS A 222 12.62 3.43 -14.11
N ASP A 223 13.74 4.15 -14.04
CA ASP A 223 15.05 3.62 -14.42
C ASP A 223 15.86 3.08 -13.22
N THR A 224 15.38 3.29 -11.98
CA THR A 224 16.06 2.83 -10.76
C THR A 224 15.33 1.69 -10.05
N GLY A 225 14.04 1.48 -10.34
CA GLY A 225 13.20 0.50 -9.67
C GLY A 225 12.64 1.01 -8.33
N LEU A 226 12.52 0.10 -7.36
CA LEU A 226 12.00 0.39 -6.02
C LEU A 226 13.14 0.70 -5.05
N ILE A 227 13.01 1.81 -4.31
CA ILE A 227 13.95 2.24 -3.29
C ILE A 227 13.22 2.30 -1.95
N PHE A 228 13.72 1.55 -0.98
CA PHE A 228 13.28 1.63 0.42
C PHE A 228 14.20 2.62 1.13
N LYS A 229 13.62 3.56 1.89
CA LYS A 229 14.36 4.48 2.77
C LYS A 229 13.75 4.49 4.17
N THR A 230 14.62 4.53 5.17
CA THR A 230 14.29 4.59 6.60
C THR A 230 15.24 5.55 7.30
N GLU A 231 14.79 6.21 8.37
CA GLU A 231 15.63 7.09 9.21
C GLU A 231 16.71 6.30 9.97
N ASN A 232 16.43 5.05 10.31
CA ASN A 232 17.28 4.23 11.17
C ASN A 232 17.50 2.84 10.57
N ASN A 233 16.72 1.85 11.01
CA ASN A 233 16.96 0.43 10.73
C ASN A 233 15.88 -0.17 9.82
N TYR A 234 16.26 -1.21 9.08
CA TYR A 234 15.34 -2.17 8.50
C TYR A 234 15.21 -3.36 9.47
N LEU A 235 14.02 -3.57 10.04
CA LEU A 235 13.79 -4.62 11.04
C LEU A 235 12.84 -5.69 10.51
N PHE A 236 13.28 -6.94 10.52
CA PHE A 236 12.49 -8.13 10.19
C PHE A 236 12.46 -9.06 11.41
N ASN A 237 11.66 -8.70 12.43
CA ASN A 237 11.82 -9.19 13.80
C ASN A 237 10.85 -10.32 14.24
N SER A 238 10.22 -11.03 13.30
CA SER A 238 9.46 -12.24 13.63
C SER A 238 10.39 -13.46 13.76
N PRO A 239 10.17 -14.37 14.74
CA PRO A 239 10.94 -15.61 14.86
C PRO A 239 11.00 -16.43 13.57
N ASP A 240 9.97 -16.33 12.73
CA ASP A 240 9.87 -17.04 11.45
C ASP A 240 10.14 -16.15 10.24
N ALA A 241 10.42 -14.86 10.42
CA ALA A 241 10.77 -13.98 9.30
C ALA A 241 12.06 -14.45 8.63
N ARG A 242 12.03 -14.51 7.29
CA ARG A 242 13.13 -14.87 6.40
C ARG A 242 13.14 -13.90 5.22
N PHE A 243 14.33 -13.51 4.77
CA PHE A 243 14.51 -12.58 3.65
C PHE A 243 15.13 -13.31 2.46
N GLY A 244 14.36 -13.42 1.37
CA GLY A 244 14.78 -14.07 0.12
C GLY A 244 15.11 -13.05 -0.97
N ILE A 245 16.23 -13.22 -1.67
CA ILE A 245 16.55 -12.50 -2.90
C ILE A 245 16.57 -13.51 -4.05
N GLY A 246 15.57 -13.43 -4.94
CA GLY A 246 15.39 -14.41 -6.03
C GLY A 246 14.85 -15.77 -5.56
N VAL A 247 14.25 -15.83 -4.36
CA VAL A 247 13.72 -17.05 -3.72
C VAL A 247 12.33 -16.76 -3.14
N ASP A 248 11.31 -17.52 -3.56
CA ASP A 248 9.92 -17.32 -3.12
C ASP A 248 9.64 -17.86 -1.71
N ASN A 249 10.31 -18.95 -1.32
CA ASN A 249 10.14 -19.61 -0.02
C ASN A 249 11.52 -19.92 0.61
N PRO A 250 12.21 -18.92 1.17
CA PRO A 250 13.53 -19.13 1.77
C PRO A 250 13.48 -20.14 2.93
N SER A 251 14.53 -20.94 3.05
CA SER A 251 14.77 -21.94 4.10
C SER A 251 15.63 -21.40 5.24
N ALA A 252 16.40 -20.34 4.99
CA ALA A 252 17.26 -19.66 5.97
C ALA A 252 16.79 -18.22 6.26
N LYS A 253 17.36 -17.59 7.29
CA LYS A 253 17.05 -16.18 7.66
C LYS A 253 17.36 -15.20 6.53
N LEU A 254 18.44 -15.43 5.79
CA LEU A 254 18.79 -14.76 4.55
C LEU A 254 19.13 -15.84 3.52
N GLU A 255 18.44 -15.86 2.39
CA GLU A 255 18.73 -16.77 1.28
C GLU A 255 18.78 -15.99 -0.05
N VAL A 256 19.83 -16.21 -0.82
CA VAL A 256 20.07 -15.50 -2.09
C VAL A 256 20.28 -16.54 -3.19
N ASN A 257 19.39 -16.55 -4.19
CA ASN A 257 19.57 -17.34 -5.41
C ASN A 257 20.41 -16.54 -6.40
N GLY A 258 21.73 -16.68 -6.30
CA GLY A 258 22.70 -15.99 -7.13
C GLY A 258 23.95 -15.58 -6.34
N ASN A 259 24.75 -14.70 -6.94
CA ASN A 259 26.00 -14.23 -6.33
C ASN A 259 25.74 -13.11 -5.31
N ILE A 260 26.50 -13.11 -4.21
CA ILE A 260 26.56 -12.02 -3.24
C ILE A 260 27.86 -11.25 -3.47
N LEU A 261 27.76 -9.97 -3.86
CA LEU A 261 28.90 -9.06 -3.97
C LEU A 261 28.89 -8.07 -2.80
N GLN A 262 29.92 -8.11 -1.96
CA GLN A 262 30.15 -7.09 -0.93
C GLN A 262 31.08 -6.01 -1.48
N THR A 263 30.61 -4.76 -1.52
CA THR A 263 31.43 -3.60 -1.91
C THR A 263 31.82 -2.79 -0.67
N SER A 264 32.98 -2.13 -0.70
CA SER A 264 33.39 -1.22 0.37
C SER A 264 32.58 0.07 0.28
N GLY A 265 31.54 0.20 1.09
CA GLY A 265 30.83 1.46 1.32
C GLY A 265 31.67 2.46 2.14
N PHE A 266 31.16 3.69 2.27
CA PHE A 266 31.82 4.92 2.77
C PHE A 266 32.55 4.83 4.14
N HIS A 267 32.45 3.73 4.88
CA HIS A 267 33.27 3.45 6.06
C HIS A 267 33.52 1.93 6.22
N ALA A 268 34.79 1.56 6.39
CA ALA A 268 35.34 0.24 6.76
C ALA A 268 35.35 -0.88 5.69
N THR A 269 36.37 -1.74 5.80
CA THR A 269 36.56 -2.95 5.00
C THR A 269 35.34 -3.86 5.08
N PRO A 270 34.81 -4.37 3.95
CA PRO A 270 33.68 -5.30 3.99
C PRO A 270 34.09 -6.56 4.76
N GLN A 271 33.27 -6.95 5.73
CA GLN A 271 33.49 -8.13 6.56
C GLN A 271 32.20 -8.93 6.68
N ILE A 272 32.30 -10.25 6.64
CA ILE A 272 31.31 -11.17 7.21
C ILE A 272 31.91 -11.64 8.53
N LYS A 273 31.22 -11.39 9.64
CA LYS A 273 31.74 -11.66 10.99
C LYS A 273 30.82 -12.61 11.73
N ALA A 274 31.40 -13.65 12.33
CA ALA A 274 30.77 -14.41 13.39
C ALA A 274 30.97 -13.66 14.72
N PRO A 275 29.90 -13.18 15.37
CA PRO A 275 30.01 -12.35 16.57
C PRO A 275 30.16 -13.16 17.88
N ASP A 276 29.91 -14.46 17.83
CA ASP A 276 30.03 -15.43 18.92
C ASP A 276 31.25 -16.34 18.72
N ASN A 277 31.42 -17.31 19.63
CA ASN A 277 32.55 -18.24 19.61
C ASN A 277 32.37 -19.39 18.59
N ASP A 278 31.37 -19.31 17.69
CA ASP A 278 30.96 -20.42 16.82
C ASP A 278 31.62 -20.36 15.43
N GLY A 279 32.35 -19.29 15.10
CA GLY A 279 33.10 -19.15 13.83
C GLY A 279 32.22 -18.88 12.60
N LEU A 280 32.84 -18.69 11.42
CA LEU A 280 32.14 -18.47 10.14
C LEU A 280 32.33 -19.66 9.21
N MET A 281 31.24 -20.33 8.83
CA MET A 281 31.26 -21.49 7.94
C MET A 281 30.70 -21.14 6.56
N LEU A 282 31.44 -21.48 5.50
CA LEU A 282 30.97 -21.51 4.11
C LEU A 282 31.02 -22.97 3.66
N THR A 283 29.87 -23.56 3.31
CA THR A 283 29.78 -24.97 2.91
C THR A 283 29.21 -25.16 1.52
N ASP A 284 29.63 -26.24 0.87
CA ASP A 284 28.93 -26.84 -0.26
C ASP A 284 27.71 -27.65 0.21
N ASP A 285 26.97 -28.19 -0.75
CA ASP A 285 25.79 -29.03 -0.53
C ASP A 285 26.11 -30.37 0.16
N SER A 286 27.38 -30.76 0.19
CA SER A 286 27.90 -31.98 0.81
C SER A 286 28.46 -31.72 2.22
N GLY A 287 28.39 -30.47 2.70
CA GLY A 287 28.85 -30.06 4.03
C GLY A 287 30.35 -29.74 4.13
N ASN A 288 31.09 -29.73 3.01
CA ASN A 288 32.51 -29.38 2.98
C ASN A 288 32.70 -27.89 2.69
N GLY A 289 33.72 -27.24 3.25
CA GLY A 289 34.08 -25.89 2.81
C GLY A 289 35.09 -25.18 3.70
N ILE A 290 34.92 -23.87 3.88
CA ILE A 290 35.84 -23.00 4.61
C ILE A 290 35.22 -22.66 5.95
N PHE A 291 35.92 -22.99 7.03
CA PHE A 291 35.56 -22.60 8.39
C PHE A 291 36.60 -21.65 8.95
N VAL A 292 36.19 -20.44 9.33
CA VAL A 292 37.05 -19.47 10.02
C VAL A 292 36.77 -19.58 11.51
N GLU A 293 37.72 -20.14 12.25
CA GLU A 293 37.66 -20.30 13.70
C GLU A 293 37.93 -18.97 14.42
N ASP A 294 37.53 -18.89 15.69
CA ASP A 294 37.91 -17.78 16.55
C ASP A 294 39.46 -17.67 16.65
N GLY A 295 39.98 -16.44 16.64
CA GLY A 295 41.43 -16.18 16.59
C GLY A 295 42.07 -16.12 15.20
N GLY A 296 41.30 -16.32 14.11
CA GLY A 296 41.74 -16.07 12.73
C GLY A 296 42.36 -17.28 12.01
N ASN A 297 42.23 -18.48 12.56
CA ASN A 297 42.60 -19.71 11.87
C ASN A 297 41.58 -20.01 10.77
N VAL A 298 42.07 -20.47 9.62
CA VAL A 298 41.21 -20.86 8.48
C VAL A 298 41.34 -22.37 8.31
N VAL A 299 40.30 -23.09 8.69
CA VAL A 299 40.21 -24.54 8.52
C VAL A 299 39.54 -24.83 7.17
N ILE A 300 40.21 -25.65 6.34
CA ILE A 300 39.67 -26.20 5.09
C ILE A 300 39.61 -27.72 5.27
N SER A 301 38.76 -28.17 6.20
CA SER A 301 38.66 -29.56 6.64
C SER A 301 37.22 -29.94 6.99
N THR A 302 36.97 -31.25 7.11
CA THR A 302 35.72 -31.83 7.63
C THR A 302 35.68 -31.93 9.16
N ASP A 303 36.71 -31.47 9.88
CA ASP A 303 36.83 -31.54 11.33
C ASP A 303 37.33 -30.24 11.98
N ASN A 304 36.95 -30.03 13.25
CA ASN A 304 37.19 -28.84 14.07
C ASN A 304 38.51 -28.93 14.87
N SER A 305 39.56 -29.47 14.24
CA SER A 305 40.87 -29.58 14.86
C SER A 305 41.59 -28.22 14.80
N ASN A 306 41.94 -27.70 15.97
CA ASN A 306 42.50 -26.37 16.30
C ASN A 306 43.90 -26.08 15.69
N THR A 307 44.07 -26.27 14.37
CA THR A 307 45.29 -26.05 13.59
C THR A 307 45.10 -24.89 12.63
N ALA A 308 46.09 -23.99 12.51
CA ALA A 308 45.97 -22.71 11.79
C ALA A 308 45.51 -22.81 10.32
N LEU A 309 45.82 -23.93 9.66
CA LEU A 309 45.34 -24.30 8.33
C LEU A 309 45.41 -25.83 8.17
N ASN A 310 44.27 -26.51 8.30
CA ASN A 310 44.12 -27.92 7.91
C ASN A 310 43.55 -27.95 6.48
N VAL A 311 44.24 -28.58 5.53
CA VAL A 311 43.81 -28.72 4.13
C VAL A 311 43.76 -30.20 3.81
N ASN A 312 42.57 -30.75 3.61
CA ASN A 312 42.42 -32.11 3.09
C ASN A 312 42.66 -32.11 1.57
N GLY A 313 43.94 -32.14 1.15
CA GLY A 313 44.36 -32.07 -0.24
C GLY A 313 45.81 -31.59 -0.44
N THR A 314 46.17 -31.24 -1.67
CA THR A 314 47.52 -30.74 -1.99
C THR A 314 47.62 -29.23 -1.70
N VAL A 315 48.51 -28.84 -0.79
CA VAL A 315 48.93 -27.45 -0.63
C VAL A 315 50.09 -27.18 -1.59
N ASN A 316 49.87 -26.34 -2.61
CA ASN A 316 50.92 -25.92 -3.53
C ASN A 316 51.45 -24.56 -3.09
N ALA A 317 52.71 -24.50 -2.64
CA ALA A 317 53.36 -23.26 -2.21
C ALA A 317 54.63 -23.05 -3.03
N ASP A 318 54.81 -21.86 -3.59
CA ASP A 318 56.01 -21.54 -4.39
C ASP A 318 57.29 -21.59 -3.53
N TYR A 319 57.20 -21.25 -2.24
CA TYR A 319 58.26 -21.40 -1.25
C TYR A 319 57.67 -21.69 0.13
N PHE A 320 58.23 -22.65 0.86
CA PHE A 320 57.96 -22.84 2.29
C PHE A 320 59.01 -22.06 3.10
N ILE A 321 58.57 -21.15 3.97
CA ILE A 321 59.45 -20.41 4.89
C ILE A 321 59.20 -20.93 6.30
N GLY A 322 60.08 -21.81 6.77
CA GLY A 322 59.99 -22.49 8.07
C GLY A 322 61.04 -23.60 8.17
N ASP A 323 61.19 -24.23 9.35
CA ASP A 323 62.19 -25.29 9.54
C ASP A 323 61.75 -26.66 8.96
N GLY A 324 60.49 -26.78 8.54
CA GLY A 324 59.91 -27.98 7.93
C GLY A 324 59.89 -29.22 8.82
N SER A 325 60.31 -29.09 10.08
CA SER A 325 60.60 -30.23 10.98
C SER A 325 59.37 -31.02 11.40
N LEU A 326 58.18 -30.44 11.23
CA LEU A 326 56.89 -31.04 11.55
C LEU A 326 56.13 -31.56 10.32
N LEU A 327 56.71 -31.43 9.11
CA LEU A 327 56.14 -32.05 7.90
C LEU A 327 56.40 -33.57 7.96
N THR A 328 55.33 -34.35 7.87
CA THR A 328 55.37 -35.82 7.88
C THR A 328 54.76 -36.35 6.57
N ASP A 329 55.08 -37.59 6.19
CA ASP A 329 54.55 -38.26 4.97
C ASP A 329 54.82 -37.55 3.63
N VAL A 330 55.89 -36.74 3.53
CA VAL A 330 56.35 -36.19 2.25
C VAL A 330 57.12 -37.28 1.49
N PRO A 331 56.67 -37.78 0.31
CA PRO A 331 57.21 -39.00 -0.35
C PRO A 331 58.64 -38.93 -0.91
N GLY A 332 59.40 -37.91 -0.54
CA GLY A 332 60.77 -37.70 -0.98
C GLY A 332 61.19 -36.29 -0.61
N ASP A 333 62.28 -36.17 0.12
CA ASP A 333 62.94 -34.89 0.25
C ASP A 333 63.56 -34.57 -1.11
N HIS A 334 62.98 -33.63 -1.85
CA HIS A 334 63.70 -32.99 -2.95
C HIS A 334 64.74 -32.06 -2.32
N LEU A 335 65.71 -32.67 -1.64
CA LEU A 335 66.90 -32.01 -1.16
C LEU A 335 67.66 -31.54 -2.41
N GLY A 336 67.27 -30.48 -3.11
CA GLY A 336 67.97 -30.00 -4.31
C GLY A 336 69.48 -29.72 -4.11
N ASN A 337 69.99 -28.61 -4.63
CA ASN A 337 71.39 -28.27 -4.31
C ASN A 337 71.46 -27.73 -2.87
N HIS A 338 72.09 -28.49 -1.97
CA HIS A 338 72.27 -28.09 -0.56
C HIS A 338 73.74 -27.95 -0.17
N THR A 339 74.01 -26.92 0.62
CA THR A 339 75.25 -26.80 1.39
C THR A 339 74.94 -27.17 2.83
N ALA A 340 75.53 -28.26 3.33
CA ALA A 340 75.39 -28.65 4.72
C ALA A 340 76.06 -27.60 5.63
N THR A 341 75.26 -26.80 6.32
CA THR A 341 75.76 -25.84 7.32
C THR A 341 75.96 -26.48 8.69
N GLN A 342 75.51 -27.73 8.85
CA GLN A 342 75.68 -28.59 10.02
C GLN A 342 75.93 -30.05 9.56
N ASN A 343 76.36 -30.91 10.49
CA ASN A 343 76.60 -32.32 10.21
C ASN A 343 75.30 -33.03 9.77
N ILE A 344 75.38 -33.80 8.67
CA ILE A 344 74.27 -34.63 8.18
C ILE A 344 74.24 -35.95 8.97
N LYS A 345 73.16 -36.20 9.72
CA LYS A 345 72.95 -37.45 10.45
C LYS A 345 72.12 -38.41 9.60
N LEU A 346 72.78 -39.38 8.97
CA LEU A 346 72.13 -40.33 8.05
C LEU A 346 71.35 -41.47 8.74
N ASN A 347 71.29 -41.54 10.08
CA ASN A 347 70.57 -42.58 10.84
C ASN A 347 70.81 -44.03 10.34
N ASN A 348 72.08 -44.42 10.17
CA ASN A 348 72.52 -45.70 9.59
C ASN A 348 72.10 -45.95 8.12
N LYS A 349 71.75 -44.88 7.38
CA LYS A 349 71.56 -44.91 5.94
C LYS A 349 72.86 -44.59 5.21
N TYR A 350 72.93 -45.05 3.98
CA TYR A 350 74.02 -44.81 3.06
C TYR A 350 73.68 -43.60 2.19
N LEU A 351 74.68 -42.78 1.89
CA LEU A 351 74.66 -41.93 0.73
C LEU A 351 75.00 -42.81 -0.49
N SER A 352 73.96 -43.34 -1.14
CA SER A 352 74.04 -44.16 -2.36
C SER A 352 73.30 -43.48 -3.52
N GLY A 353 73.61 -43.89 -4.75
CA GLY A 353 72.93 -43.40 -5.95
C GLY A 353 71.58 -44.08 -6.24
N ASP A 354 71.30 -45.23 -5.62
CA ASP A 354 70.12 -46.06 -5.88
C ASP A 354 69.25 -46.31 -4.63
N GLY A 355 69.65 -45.78 -3.47
CA GLY A 355 69.02 -46.01 -2.17
C GLY A 355 69.37 -47.35 -1.50
N GLY A 356 70.29 -48.14 -2.09
CA GLY A 356 70.80 -49.39 -1.54
C GLY A 356 71.71 -49.22 -0.31
N ASN A 357 72.21 -50.34 0.22
CA ASN A 357 73.10 -50.37 1.38
C ASN A 357 74.59 -50.28 0.97
N GLU A 358 74.87 -49.53 -0.10
CA GLU A 358 76.17 -49.34 -0.72
C GLU A 358 76.52 -47.83 -0.75
N GLY A 359 77.77 -47.45 -0.97
CA GLY A 359 78.19 -46.04 -1.05
C GLY A 359 78.86 -45.50 0.22
N ILE A 360 78.55 -44.26 0.63
CA ILE A 360 79.19 -43.62 1.79
C ILE A 360 78.29 -43.76 3.02
N PHE A 361 78.77 -44.42 4.07
CA PHE A 361 78.07 -44.48 5.35
C PHE A 361 78.98 -44.07 6.50
N VAL A 362 78.37 -43.58 7.58
CA VAL A 362 79.06 -43.33 8.84
C VAL A 362 78.42 -44.22 9.90
N ASN A 363 79.21 -45.12 10.49
CA ASN A 363 78.69 -46.01 11.52
C ASN A 363 78.45 -45.28 12.85
N ALA A 364 77.80 -45.95 13.81
CA ALA A 364 77.47 -45.38 15.12
C ALA A 364 78.67 -44.84 15.93
N PHE A 365 79.91 -45.15 15.53
CA PHE A 365 81.16 -44.68 16.15
C PHE A 365 81.85 -43.57 15.35
N GLY A 366 81.20 -43.01 14.32
CA GLY A 366 81.74 -41.93 13.50
C GLY A 366 82.76 -42.37 12.45
N LYS A 367 82.94 -43.68 12.22
CA LYS A 367 83.87 -44.17 11.18
C LYS A 367 83.16 -44.15 9.83
N VAL A 368 83.83 -43.58 8.84
CA VAL A 368 83.38 -43.55 7.45
C VAL A 368 83.72 -44.86 6.76
N GLY A 369 82.74 -45.51 6.14
CA GLY A 369 82.94 -46.55 5.16
C GLY A 369 82.55 -46.03 3.77
N ILE A 370 83.35 -46.38 2.76
CA ILE A 370 83.15 -45.98 1.37
C ILE A 370 83.19 -47.24 0.52
N GLY A 371 82.06 -47.56 -0.11
CA GLY A 371 81.89 -48.80 -0.86
C GLY A 371 81.80 -49.98 0.09
N THR A 372 80.70 -50.72 0.00
CA THR A 372 80.65 -52.10 0.51
C THR A 372 81.01 -53.03 -0.61
#